data_AF-A0A2U8GTI4-F1
#
_entry.id   AF-A0A2U8GTI4-F1
#
_cell.length_a   1.000
_cell.length_b   1.000
_cell.length_c   1.000
_cell.angle_alpha   90.00
_cell.angle_beta   90.00
_cell.angle_gamma   90.00
#
_symmetry.space_group_name_H-M   'P 1'
#
loop_
_entity.id
_entity.type
_entity.pdbx_description
1 polymer ?
#
loop_
_entity_poly.entity_id
_entity_poly.type
_entity_poly.pdbx_seq_one_letter_code
_entity_poly.pdbx_strand_id
1 'polypeptide(L)'
;MGRDLYYTIPQFFENSLDNHAMVLSWRRVDDPNDDKDFLYQICRANGLSDIIVHASDTYSYTLTDYYQKPRQLVQGSFIYIARPEARYDWGIVEIAQQDRISIGKFGAIMGALYVPQHWNYVPRERRDEN
;
A
#
# COMPACT_ATOMS: atom_id res chain seq x y z
N MET A 1 7.93 -2.03 19.28
CA MET A 1 6.73 -2.87 19.49
C MET A 1 6.37 -3.45 18.12
N GLY A 2 6.25 -4.78 18.03
CA GLY A 2 6.10 -5.50 16.76
C GLY A 2 4.84 -5.08 16.02
N ARG A 3 4.99 -4.75 14.73
CA ARG A 3 3.89 -4.49 13.79
C ARG A 3 3.47 -5.84 13.21
N ASP A 4 2.76 -6.64 14.00
CA ASP A 4 2.31 -7.95 13.53
C ASP A 4 1.04 -7.77 12.70
N LEU A 5 1.17 -7.84 11.37
CA LEU A 5 -0.01 -7.92 10.50
C LEU A 5 -0.85 -9.13 10.91
N TYR A 6 -2.15 -8.90 11.09
CA TYR A 6 -3.07 -9.99 11.42
C TYR A 6 -2.92 -11.12 10.39
N TYR A 7 -2.70 -12.36 10.86
CA TYR A 7 -2.16 -13.47 10.07
C TYR A 7 -2.93 -13.82 8.79
N THR A 8 -4.21 -13.43 8.67
CA THR A 8 -5.02 -13.65 7.47
C THR A 8 -4.83 -12.58 6.39
N ILE A 9 -4.31 -11.41 6.75
CA ILE A 9 -4.19 -10.26 5.84
C ILE A 9 -3.16 -10.52 4.74
N PRO A 10 -1.94 -11.01 5.01
CA PRO A 10 -0.97 -11.34 3.97
C PRO A 10 -1.57 -12.32 2.95
N GLN A 11 -2.14 -13.43 3.43
CA GLN A 11 -2.72 -14.46 2.58
C GLN A 11 -3.86 -13.94 1.70
N PHE A 12 -4.75 -13.10 2.25
CA PHE A 12 -5.82 -12.48 1.48
C PHE A 12 -5.27 -11.54 0.39
N PHE A 13 -4.28 -10.72 0.72
CA PHE A 13 -3.68 -9.79 -0.21
C PHE A 13 -2.94 -10.51 -1.34
N GLU A 14 -2.12 -11.50 -1.00
CA GLU A 14 -1.36 -12.32 -1.94
C GLU A 14 -2.27 -13.07 -2.92
N ASN A 15 -3.32 -13.74 -2.42
CA ASN A 15 -4.34 -14.37 -3.26
C ASN A 15 -5.03 -13.36 -4.20
N SER A 16 -5.24 -12.13 -3.73
CA SER A 16 -5.86 -11.08 -4.55
C SER A 16 -4.93 -10.63 -5.66
N LEU A 17 -3.61 -10.53 -5.40
CA LEU A 17 -2.61 -10.19 -6.39
C LEU A 17 -2.47 -11.30 -7.45
N ASP A 18 -2.47 -12.56 -7.04
CA ASP A 18 -2.38 -13.72 -7.95
C ASP A 18 -3.54 -13.74 -8.97
N ASN A 19 -4.72 -13.26 -8.57
CA ASN A 19 -5.91 -13.24 -9.42
C ASN A 19 -6.14 -11.90 -10.13
N HIS A 20 -5.23 -10.93 -9.97
CA HIS A 20 -5.43 -9.58 -10.50
C HIS A 20 -4.90 -9.43 -11.93
N ALA A 21 -5.75 -9.02 -12.87
CA ALA A 21 -5.42 -8.95 -14.30
C ALA A 21 -4.22 -8.06 -14.67
N MET A 22 -3.91 -7.04 -13.84
CA MET A 22 -2.78 -6.13 -14.06
C MET A 22 -1.49 -6.55 -13.35
N VAL A 23 -1.48 -7.67 -12.63
CA VAL A 23 -0.30 -8.18 -11.91
C VAL A 23 0.32 -9.30 -12.72
N LEU A 24 1.60 -9.17 -13.08
CA LEU A 24 2.36 -10.25 -13.73
C LEU A 24 2.97 -11.20 -12.69
N SER A 25 3.47 -10.63 -11.61
CA SER A 25 4.05 -11.35 -10.48
C SER A 25 4.17 -10.42 -9.29
N TRP A 26 4.33 -10.99 -8.11
CA TRP A 26 4.68 -10.24 -6.91
C TRP A 26 5.69 -11.05 -6.10
N ARG A 27 6.44 -10.35 -5.24
CA ARG A 27 7.33 -10.99 -4.27
C ARG A 27 7.40 -10.16 -3.00
N ARG A 28 7.55 -10.81 -1.85
CA ARG A 28 7.94 -10.15 -0.61
C ARG A 28 9.40 -9.69 -0.74
N VAL A 29 9.70 -8.47 -0.28
CA VAL A 29 11.04 -7.84 -0.37
C VAL A 29 11.54 -7.34 0.99
N ASP A 30 10.85 -7.69 2.06
CA ASP A 30 11.28 -7.41 3.42
C ASP A 30 12.40 -8.36 3.89
N ASP A 31 13.04 -7.98 5.01
CA ASP A 31 14.12 -8.76 5.58
C ASP A 31 13.54 -10.03 6.22
N PRO A 32 14.01 -11.23 5.84
CA PRO A 32 13.53 -12.48 6.43
C PRO A 32 13.77 -12.59 7.95
N ASN A 33 14.57 -11.70 8.54
CA ASN A 33 14.80 -11.64 9.99
C ASN A 33 13.99 -10.52 10.69
N ASP A 34 13.23 -9.72 9.95
CA ASP A 34 12.43 -8.64 10.50
C ASP A 34 11.00 -8.65 9.91
N ASP A 35 10.14 -9.50 10.48
CA ASP A 35 8.71 -9.61 10.15
C ASP A 35 7.88 -8.35 10.52
N LYS A 36 8.51 -7.22 10.82
CA LYS A 36 7.80 -5.99 11.22
C LYS A 36 7.25 -5.18 10.05
N ASP A 37 7.88 -5.25 8.88
CA ASP A 37 7.50 -4.40 7.75
C ASP A 37 7.15 -5.27 6.54
N PHE A 38 5.87 -5.43 6.26
CA PHE A 38 5.41 -6.28 5.17
C PHE A 38 5.53 -5.53 3.84
N LEU A 39 6.66 -5.73 3.17
CA LEU A 39 6.97 -5.09 1.90
C LEU A 39 6.81 -6.05 0.73
N TYR A 40 6.10 -5.60 -0.30
CA TYR A 40 5.86 -6.35 -1.53
C TYR A 40 6.35 -5.55 -2.73
N GLN A 41 7.04 -6.19 -3.65
CA GLN A 41 7.24 -5.66 -5.00
C GLN A 41 6.21 -6.31 -5.93
N ILE A 42 5.39 -5.47 -6.57
CA ILE A 42 4.37 -5.89 -7.53
C ILE A 42 4.83 -5.49 -8.93
N CYS A 43 5.05 -6.51 -9.78
CA CYS A 43 5.36 -6.33 -11.18
C CYS A 43 4.06 -6.18 -11.96
N ARG A 44 3.86 -5.03 -12.61
CA ARG A 44 2.61 -4.73 -13.32
C ARG A 44 2.69 -5.09 -14.81
N ALA A 45 1.55 -5.44 -15.37
CA ALA A 45 1.39 -5.71 -16.80
C ALA A 45 1.34 -4.41 -17.63
N ASN A 46 1.29 -4.57 -18.97
CA ASN A 46 1.02 -3.50 -19.93
C ASN A 46 2.03 -2.33 -19.91
N GLY A 47 3.29 -2.61 -19.56
CA GLY A 47 4.35 -1.60 -19.54
C GLY A 47 4.23 -0.58 -18.41
N LEU A 48 3.39 -0.84 -17.41
CA LEU A 48 3.31 -0.03 -16.20
C LEU A 48 4.49 -0.32 -15.29
N SER A 49 5.03 0.71 -14.63
CA SER A 49 6.15 0.57 -13.70
C SER A 49 5.80 -0.30 -12.49
N ASP A 50 6.75 -1.02 -11.93
CA ASP A 50 6.54 -1.76 -10.69
C ASP A 50 6.13 -0.86 -9.52
N ILE A 51 5.45 -1.45 -8.53
CA ILE A 51 5.05 -0.76 -7.31
C ILE A 51 5.64 -1.49 -6.10
N ILE A 52 6.28 -0.74 -5.20
CA ILE A 52 6.59 -1.22 -3.86
C ILE A 52 5.40 -0.91 -2.94
N VAL A 53 4.84 -1.94 -2.31
CA VAL A 53 3.72 -1.82 -1.38
C VAL A 53 4.19 -2.12 0.02
N HIS A 54 3.91 -1.23 0.97
CA HIS A 54 4.05 -1.48 2.39
C HIS A 54 2.69 -1.72 3.01
N ALA A 55 2.44 -2.95 3.44
CA ALA A 55 1.23 -3.30 4.16
C ALA A 55 1.41 -2.98 5.65
N SER A 56 0.49 -2.17 6.18
CA SER A 56 0.47 -1.76 7.58
C SER A 56 -0.88 -2.10 8.17
N ASP A 57 -0.90 -2.81 9.31
CA ASP A 57 -2.12 -3.15 10.03
C ASP A 57 -2.47 -2.17 11.15
N THR A 58 -1.78 -1.03 11.27
CA THR A 58 -2.11 -0.06 12.33
C THR A 58 -3.58 0.36 12.29
N TYR A 59 -4.17 0.54 13.47
CA TYR A 59 -5.55 1.00 13.61
C TYR A 59 -5.70 2.49 13.27
N SER A 60 -4.65 3.27 13.50
CA SER A 60 -4.58 4.67 13.10
C SER A 60 -3.22 4.91 12.49
N TYR A 61 -3.19 5.22 11.19
CA TYR A 61 -1.95 5.58 10.51
C TYR A 61 -1.75 7.09 10.66
N THR A 62 -0.68 7.48 11.32
CA THR A 62 -0.39 8.88 11.67
C THR A 62 0.76 9.45 10.83
N LEU A 63 0.95 10.77 10.90
CA LEU A 63 2.08 11.43 10.26
C LEU A 63 3.43 10.93 10.80
N THR A 64 3.50 10.55 12.08
CA THR A 64 4.68 9.92 12.67
C THR A 64 4.99 8.59 11.99
N ASP A 65 3.98 7.74 11.76
CA ASP A 65 4.15 6.46 11.05
C ASP A 65 4.65 6.70 9.61
N TYR A 66 4.14 7.73 8.95
CA TYR A 66 4.57 8.11 7.60
C TYR A 66 6.05 8.52 7.53
N TYR A 67 6.55 9.25 8.52
CA TYR A 67 7.98 9.63 8.58
C TYR A 67 8.87 8.47 9.05
N GLN A 68 8.31 7.51 9.77
CA GLN A 68 8.99 6.27 10.17
C GLN A 68 8.83 5.13 9.17
N LYS A 69 8.35 5.42 7.96
CA LYS A 69 8.13 4.43 6.92
C LYS A 69 9.47 3.81 6.46
N PRO A 70 9.46 2.53 6.01
CA PRO A 70 10.65 1.88 5.47
C PRO A 70 11.32 2.70 4.36
N ARG A 71 12.66 2.71 4.32
CA ARG A 71 13.42 3.49 3.32
C ARG A 71 13.19 3.02 1.88
N GLN A 72 12.69 1.80 1.72
CA GLN A 72 12.28 1.18 0.46
C GLN A 72 11.05 1.86 -0.15
N LEU A 73 10.24 2.57 0.64
CA LEU A 73 9.12 3.36 0.14
C LEU A 73 9.64 4.66 -0.48
N VAL A 74 9.88 4.58 -1.79
CA VAL A 74 10.31 5.70 -2.63
C VAL A 74 9.15 6.23 -3.47
N GLN A 75 9.39 7.25 -4.30
CA GLN A 75 8.43 7.72 -5.31
C GLN A 75 7.87 6.53 -6.12
N GLY A 76 6.55 6.50 -6.32
CA GLY A 76 5.85 5.41 -7.01
C GLY A 76 5.51 4.22 -6.11
N SER A 77 5.71 4.35 -4.79
CA SER A 77 5.31 3.33 -3.82
C SER A 77 3.88 3.52 -3.33
N PHE A 78 3.35 2.50 -2.65
CA PHE A 78 2.02 2.49 -2.07
C PHE A 78 2.06 2.06 -0.60
N ILE A 79 1.34 2.76 0.26
CA ILE A 79 1.11 2.39 1.65
C ILE A 79 -0.29 1.80 1.76
N TYR A 80 -0.36 0.49 1.96
CA TYR A 80 -1.60 -0.26 2.10
C TYR A 80 -2.00 -0.34 3.57
N ILE A 81 -3.08 0.35 3.93
CA ILE A 81 -3.68 0.27 5.26
C ILE A 81 -4.61 -0.93 5.29
N ALA A 82 -4.16 -2.00 5.92
CA ALA A 82 -4.74 -3.32 5.70
C ALA A 82 -5.97 -3.60 6.56
N ARG A 83 -6.09 -2.96 7.73
CA ARG A 83 -7.29 -3.05 8.56
C ARG A 83 -8.44 -2.25 7.94
N PRO A 84 -9.60 -2.87 7.65
CA PRO A 84 -10.77 -2.17 7.11
C PRO A 84 -11.26 -1.03 7.99
N GLU A 85 -11.21 -1.20 9.31
CA GLU A 85 -11.69 -0.24 10.31
C GLU A 85 -10.68 0.88 10.59
N ALA A 86 -9.45 0.76 10.08
CA ALA A 86 -8.41 1.73 10.35
C ALA A 86 -8.72 3.09 9.74
N ARG A 87 -8.15 4.12 10.37
CA ARG A 87 -8.27 5.50 9.96
C ARG A 87 -6.91 6.08 9.64
N TYR A 88 -6.89 6.98 8.66
CA TYR A 88 -5.75 7.83 8.33
C TYR A 88 -6.30 9.20 7.94
N ASP A 89 -5.60 10.27 8.27
CA ASP A 89 -6.10 11.63 8.01
C ASP A 89 -5.73 12.14 6.61
N TRP A 90 -6.46 13.17 6.17
CA TRP A 90 -6.25 13.82 4.87
C TRP A 90 -4.89 14.51 4.74
N GLY A 91 -4.32 15.01 5.83
CA GLY A 91 -3.00 15.64 5.81
C GLY A 91 -1.90 14.65 5.41
N ILE A 92 -2.00 13.39 5.84
CA ILE A 92 -1.09 12.32 5.41
C ILE A 92 -1.25 12.05 3.91
N VAL A 93 -2.48 12.05 3.39
CA VAL A 93 -2.75 11.82 1.96
C VAL A 93 -2.07 12.89 1.11
N GLU A 94 -2.20 14.17 1.50
CA GLU A 94 -1.60 15.29 0.79
C GLU A 94 -0.07 15.20 0.79
N ILE A 95 0.54 14.91 1.95
CA ILE A 95 1.99 14.75 2.07
C ILE A 95 2.48 13.54 1.26
N ALA A 96 1.80 12.40 1.35
CA ALA A 96 2.13 11.22 0.56
C ALA A 96 2.05 11.51 -0.94
N GLN A 97 1.01 12.22 -1.38
CA GLN A 97 0.84 12.59 -2.78
C GLN A 97 1.96 13.53 -3.28
N GLN A 98 2.42 14.48 -2.45
CA GLN A 98 3.57 15.33 -2.76
C GLN A 98 4.85 14.50 -2.95
N ASP A 99 5.05 13.48 -2.12
CA ASP A 99 6.15 12.52 -2.24
C ASP A 99 5.93 11.49 -3.36
N ARG A 100 4.81 11.59 -4.10
CA ARG A 100 4.38 10.65 -5.15
C ARG A 100 4.23 9.22 -4.63
N ILE A 101 3.75 9.10 -3.40
CA ILE A 101 3.39 7.86 -2.72
C ILE A 101 1.86 7.83 -2.59
N SER A 102 1.25 6.70 -2.91
CA SER A 102 -0.17 6.49 -2.65
C SER A 102 -0.38 5.95 -1.24
N ILE A 103 -1.50 6.29 -0.62
CA ILE A 103 -2.00 5.65 0.59
C ILE A 103 -3.48 5.30 0.43
N GLY A 104 -3.88 4.16 0.96
CA GLY A 104 -5.28 3.76 1.03
C GLY A 104 -5.49 2.32 1.46
N LYS A 105 -6.76 1.90 1.50
CA LYS A 105 -7.14 0.53 1.86
C LYS A 105 -7.13 -0.40 0.65
N PHE A 106 -7.63 -1.62 0.83
CA PHE A 106 -7.57 -2.68 -0.16
C PHE A 106 -8.15 -2.27 -1.53
N GLY A 107 -9.34 -1.67 -1.54
CA GLY A 107 -9.96 -1.20 -2.79
C GLY A 107 -9.12 -0.14 -3.52
N ALA A 108 -8.40 0.69 -2.76
CA ALA A 108 -7.54 1.73 -3.32
C ALA A 108 -6.32 1.15 -4.04
N ILE A 109 -5.63 0.16 -3.45
CA ILE A 109 -4.50 -0.50 -4.11
C ILE A 109 -4.96 -1.26 -5.36
N MET A 110 -6.07 -2.00 -5.29
CA MET A 110 -6.59 -2.73 -6.45
C MET A 110 -6.92 -1.79 -7.62
N GLY A 111 -7.50 -0.63 -7.35
CA GLY A 111 -7.72 0.41 -8.37
C GLY A 111 -6.43 1.04 -8.88
N ALA A 112 -5.47 1.32 -7.98
CA ALA A 112 -4.18 1.93 -8.30
C ALA A 112 -3.34 1.09 -9.26
N LEU A 113 -3.47 -0.24 -9.24
CA LEU A 113 -2.74 -1.14 -10.14
C LEU A 113 -3.00 -0.84 -11.62
N TYR A 114 -4.19 -0.33 -11.97
CA TYR A 114 -4.53 0.06 -13.35
C TYR A 114 -3.98 1.43 -13.77
N VAL A 115 -3.49 2.24 -12.83
CA VAL A 115 -3.18 3.66 -13.08
C VAL A 115 -1.66 3.86 -13.17
N PRO A 116 -1.13 4.47 -14.25
CA PRO A 116 0.31 4.72 -14.37
C PRO A 116 0.85 5.59 -13.23
N GLN A 117 0.25 6.76 -13.01
CA GLN A 117 0.59 7.70 -11.94
C GLN A 117 -0.39 7.54 -10.78
N HIS A 118 -0.34 6.37 -10.13
CA HIS A 118 -1.32 6.00 -9.11
C HIS A 118 -1.32 6.93 -7.87
N TRP A 119 -0.26 7.70 -7.61
CA TRP A 119 -0.29 8.73 -6.55
C TRP A 119 -1.32 9.84 -6.81
N ASN A 120 -1.75 10.04 -8.07
CA ASN A 120 -2.84 10.96 -8.43
C ASN A 120 -4.21 10.28 -8.45
N TYR A 121 -4.29 8.98 -8.18
CA TYR A 121 -5.56 8.25 -8.15
C TYR A 121 -6.33 8.57 -6.88
N VAL A 122 -7.59 8.98 -7.05
CA VAL A 122 -8.56 9.17 -5.96
C VAL A 122 -9.46 7.93 -5.86
N PRO A 123 -9.26 7.06 -4.86
CA PRO A 123 -10.04 5.86 -4.65
C PRO A 123 -11.46 6.18 -4.19
N ARG A 124 -12.39 5.22 -4.36
CA ARG A 124 -13.82 5.40 -4.02
C ARG A 124 -14.04 5.80 -2.57
N GLU A 125 -13.31 5.19 -1.64
CA GLU A 125 -13.38 5.51 -0.20
C GLU A 125 -13.14 7.00 0.11
N ARG A 126 -12.39 7.70 -0.75
CA ARG A 126 -12.11 9.14 -0.63
C ARG A 126 -13.09 10.02 -1.41
N ARG A 127 -13.93 9.44 -2.27
CA ARG A 127 -14.96 10.16 -3.03
C ARG A 127 -16.27 10.24 -2.26
N ASP A 128 -16.58 9.22 -1.45
CA ASP A 128 -17.83 9.13 -0.70
C ASP A 128 -17.79 9.92 0.64
N GLU A 129 -16.62 10.42 1.04
CA GLU A 129 -16.41 11.27 2.23
C GLU A 129 -16.43 12.79 1.93
N ASN A 130 -16.67 13.18 0.67
CA ASN A 130 -16.87 14.58 0.22
C ASN A 130 -18.32 14.81 -0.22
#